data_AF-A0A2X1D5W3-F1
#
_entry.id   AF-A0A2X1D5W3-F1
#
_cell.length_a   1.000
_cell.length_b   1.000
_cell.length_c   1.000
_cell.angle_alpha   90.00
_cell.angle_beta   90.00
_cell.angle_gamma   90.00
#
_symmetry.space_group_name_H-M   'P 1'
#
loop_
_entity.id
_entity.type
_entity.pdbx_description
1 polymer ?
#
loop_
_entity_poly.entity_id
_entity_poly.type
_entity_poly.pdbx_seq_one_letter_code
_entity_poly.pdbx_strand_id
1 'polypeptide(L)'
;MARLKIDMAGALANAIDQLKGVEHPLRGAPDEDSRASSAAMLEQIVEHCQLLKSGRALPTDFLSFYCLTADVHAPLVNAADYALTEAIVAARARPPYNSAHEGFAIIHEEVDELKAHVWTNQKRRDLEAMKTEAIQVAATAIRFAADCCTEERGRR
;
A
#
# COMPACT_ATOMS: atom_id res chain seq x y z
N MET A 1 -16.10 31.35 -8.57
CA MET A 1 -16.42 30.20 -7.69
C MET A 1 -15.70 30.39 -6.37
N ALA A 2 -16.42 30.71 -5.29
CA ALA A 2 -15.81 30.85 -3.97
C ALA A 2 -15.42 29.46 -3.44
N ARG A 3 -14.12 29.22 -3.21
CA ARG A 3 -13.63 28.02 -2.52
C ARG A 3 -13.89 28.20 -1.02
N LEU A 4 -14.66 27.30 -0.42
CA LEU A 4 -14.75 27.20 1.03
C LEU A 4 -13.37 26.81 1.56
N LYS A 5 -12.73 27.71 2.32
CA LYS A 5 -11.54 27.39 3.10
C LYS A 5 -12.02 26.85 4.44
N ILE A 6 -11.82 25.56 4.70
CA ILE A 6 -12.04 24.99 6.02
C ILE A 6 -10.80 25.29 6.85
N ASP A 7 -10.96 26.06 7.91
CA ASP A 7 -9.88 26.33 8.87
C ASP A 7 -9.67 25.12 9.78
N MET A 8 -8.88 24.17 9.30
CA MET A 8 -8.50 22.99 10.06
C MET A 8 -7.69 23.32 11.32
N ALA A 9 -6.93 24.41 11.31
CA ALA A 9 -6.12 24.80 12.47
C ALA A 9 -7.02 25.30 13.61
N GLY A 10 -8.01 26.13 13.27
CA GLY A 10 -9.05 26.57 14.21
C GLY A 10 -9.93 25.42 14.70
N ALA A 11 -10.30 24.49 13.82
CA ALA A 11 -11.08 23.31 14.20
C ALA A 11 -10.30 22.38 15.16
N LEU A 12 -9.02 22.13 14.91
CA LEU A 12 -8.16 21.30 15.76
C LEU A 12 -7.86 21.98 17.10
N ALA A 13 -7.61 23.30 17.10
CA ALA A 13 -7.42 24.07 18.32
C ALA A 13 -8.69 24.07 19.19
N ASN A 14 -9.88 24.25 18.59
CA ASN A 14 -11.16 24.12 19.30
C ASN A 14 -11.39 22.70 19.83
N ALA A 15 -11.04 21.66 19.07
CA ALA A 15 -11.15 20.29 19.55
C ALA A 15 -10.21 20.03 20.74
N ILE A 16 -8.97 20.53 20.71
CA ILE A 16 -8.02 20.47 21.82
C ILE A 16 -8.55 21.24 23.05
N ASP A 17 -9.16 22.41 22.86
CA ASP A 17 -9.69 23.23 23.96
C ASP A 17 -10.96 22.61 24.58
N GLN A 18 -11.84 22.05 23.75
CA GLN A 18 -12.98 21.24 24.20
C GLN A 18 -12.52 20.00 24.98
N LEU A 19 -11.41 19.37 24.60
CA LEU A 19 -10.83 18.25 25.35
C LEU A 19 -10.15 18.67 26.66
N LYS A 20 -9.72 19.94 26.78
CA LYS A 20 -9.11 20.48 28.02
C LYS A 20 -10.12 20.94 29.07
N GLY A 21 -11.36 21.26 28.67
CA GLY A 21 -12.40 21.81 29.55
C GLY A 21 -13.58 20.89 29.89
N VAL A 22 -13.71 19.74 29.22
CA VAL A 22 -14.79 18.78 29.51
C VAL A 22 -14.29 17.79 30.56
N GLU A 23 -15.00 17.65 31.67
CA GLU A 23 -14.78 16.51 32.58
C GLU A 23 -14.96 15.21 31.78
N HIS A 24 -13.84 14.54 31.52
CA HIS A 24 -13.80 13.34 30.71
C HIS A 24 -14.79 12.30 31.29
N PRO A 25 -15.70 11.70 30.50
CA PRO A 25 -16.65 10.69 30.99
C PRO A 25 -15.96 9.42 31.51
N LEU A 26 -14.65 9.30 31.30
CA LEU A 26 -13.77 8.29 31.90
C LEU A 26 -12.98 8.82 33.11
N ARG A 27 -13.58 9.64 33.99
CA ARG A 27 -12.98 9.99 35.30
C ARG A 27 -12.77 8.78 36.24
N GLY A 28 -12.90 7.56 35.71
CA GLY A 28 -12.73 6.28 36.40
C GLY A 28 -11.78 5.26 35.75
N ALA A 29 -10.96 5.58 34.73
CA ALA A 29 -9.84 4.71 34.30
C ALA A 29 -8.85 5.44 33.35
N PRO A 30 -7.56 5.03 33.23
CA PRO A 30 -6.63 4.34 34.15
C PRO A 30 -5.61 5.35 34.74
N ASP A 31 -4.57 4.88 35.43
CA ASP A 31 -3.42 5.58 36.03
C ASP A 31 -2.91 6.89 35.36
N GLU A 32 -2.14 7.69 36.12
CA GLU A 32 -1.46 8.90 35.63
C GLU A 32 -0.64 8.67 34.35
N ASP A 33 -0.10 7.47 34.18
CA ASP A 33 0.69 7.06 33.01
C ASP A 33 -0.13 7.12 31.71
N SER A 34 -1.42 6.77 31.79
CA SER A 34 -2.34 6.84 30.65
C SER A 34 -2.65 8.29 30.21
N ARG A 35 -2.67 9.23 31.16
CA ARG A 35 -2.85 10.67 30.87
C ARG A 35 -1.59 11.27 30.26
N ALA A 36 -0.41 10.91 30.78
CA ALA A 36 0.86 11.33 30.22
C ALA A 36 1.05 10.82 28.78
N SER A 37 0.65 9.56 28.52
CA SER A 37 0.68 8.96 27.18
C SER A 37 -0.24 9.69 26.19
N SER A 38 -1.45 10.06 26.62
CA SER A 38 -2.40 10.80 25.77
C SER A 38 -1.93 12.24 25.46
N ALA A 39 -1.32 12.92 26.44
CA ALA A 39 -0.75 14.25 26.24
C ALA A 39 0.44 14.21 25.27
N ALA A 40 1.34 13.24 25.42
CA ALA A 40 2.47 13.04 24.52
C ALA A 40 2.02 12.75 23.07
N MET A 41 0.97 11.96 22.88
CA MET A 41 0.39 11.69 21.56
C MET A 41 -0.14 12.96 20.88
N LEU A 42 -0.82 13.83 21.64
CA LEU A 42 -1.32 15.11 21.12
C LEU A 42 -0.19 16.07 20.74
N GLU A 43 0.88 16.13 21.52
CA GLU A 43 2.07 16.94 21.18
C GLU A 43 2.73 16.46 19.89
N GLN A 44 2.85 15.15 19.72
CA GLN A 44 3.38 14.54 18.49
C GLN A 44 2.50 14.85 17.26
N ILE A 45 1.17 14.84 17.41
CA ILE A 45 0.22 15.23 16.34
C ILE A 45 0.45 16.69 15.93
N VAL A 46 0.62 17.59 16.90
CA VAL A 46 0.87 19.02 16.65
C VAL A 46 2.19 19.22 15.91
N GLU A 47 3.27 18.56 16.30
CA GLU A 47 4.57 18.63 15.61
C GLU A 47 4.45 18.18 14.15
N HIS A 48 3.81 17.03 13.89
CA HIS A 48 3.61 16.56 12.53
C HIS A 48 2.74 17.52 11.69
N CYS A 49 1.72 18.15 12.27
CA CYS A 49 0.93 19.17 11.58
C CYS A 49 1.77 20.41 11.19
N GLN A 50 2.76 20.78 12.00
CA GLN A 50 3.68 21.87 11.67
C GLN A 50 4.65 21.48 10.54
N LEU A 51 5.15 20.23 10.56
CA LEU A 51 5.99 19.71 9.47
C LEU A 51 5.24 19.72 8.13
N LEU A 52 3.98 19.28 8.10
CA LEU A 52 3.11 19.35 6.92
C LEU A 52 2.94 20.79 6.40
N LYS A 53 2.63 21.74 7.30
CA LYS A 53 2.47 23.16 6.92
C LYS A 53 3.75 23.77 6.36
N SER A 54 4.91 23.33 6.86
CA SER A 54 6.21 23.77 6.37
C SER A 54 6.65 23.09 5.06
N GLY A 55 5.87 22.13 4.55
CA GLY A 55 6.22 21.33 3.37
C GLY A 55 7.37 20.35 3.60
N ARG A 56 7.79 20.15 4.86
CA ARG A 56 8.88 19.24 5.25
C ARG A 56 8.40 17.81 5.52
N ALA A 57 7.09 17.58 5.46
CA ALA A 57 6.47 16.26 5.46
C ALA A 57 5.30 16.27 4.47
N LEU A 58 5.01 15.11 3.88
CA LEU A 58 3.87 14.92 2.99
C LEU A 58 2.64 14.47 3.80
N PRO A 59 1.41 14.81 3.35
CA PRO A 59 0.18 14.32 4.00
C PRO A 59 0.10 12.79 4.12
N THR A 60 0.77 12.05 3.21
CA THR A 60 0.90 10.59 3.27
C THR A 60 1.72 10.13 4.48
N ASP A 61 2.76 10.87 4.86
CA ASP A 61 3.62 10.55 6.00
C ASP A 61 2.82 10.66 7.30
N PHE A 62 1.97 11.69 7.40
CA PHE A 62 1.06 11.90 8.53
C PHE A 62 0.02 10.79 8.66
N LEU A 63 -0.64 10.44 7.54
CA LEU A 63 -1.68 9.42 7.54
C LEU A 63 -1.12 8.00 7.79
N SER A 64 0.08 7.73 7.28
CA SER A 64 0.82 6.49 7.54
C SER A 64 1.27 6.41 9.00
N PHE A 65 1.75 7.52 9.58
CA PHE A 65 2.20 7.57 10.97
C PHE A 65 1.09 7.21 11.97
N TYR A 66 -0.17 7.61 11.67
CA TYR A 66 -1.32 7.33 12.54
C TYR A 66 -2.16 6.12 12.09
N CYS A 67 -1.75 5.36 11.07
CA CYS A 67 -2.53 4.24 10.51
C CYS A 67 -3.98 4.63 10.13
N LEU A 68 -4.21 5.87 9.66
CA LEU A 68 -5.56 6.43 9.45
C LEU A 68 -6.08 6.37 8.00
N THR A 69 -5.38 5.71 7.08
CA THR A 69 -5.89 5.51 5.71
C THR A 69 -6.64 4.19 5.59
N ALA A 70 -7.96 4.27 5.36
CA ALA A 70 -8.67 3.25 4.60
C ALA A 70 -8.18 3.39 3.14
N ASP A 71 -7.14 2.62 2.83
CA ASP A 71 -6.34 2.81 1.63
C ASP A 71 -7.15 2.45 0.37
N VAL A 72 -7.53 3.46 -0.41
CA VAL A 72 -8.19 3.28 -1.71
C VAL A 72 -7.28 2.58 -2.72
N HIS A 73 -5.97 2.50 -2.43
CA HIS A 73 -5.02 1.69 -3.18
C HIS A 73 -4.85 0.29 -2.59
N ALA A 74 -5.46 -0.06 -1.45
CA ALA A 74 -5.28 -1.36 -0.81
C ALA A 74 -5.45 -2.53 -1.80
N PRO A 75 -6.45 -2.57 -2.71
CA PRO A 75 -6.54 -3.67 -3.67
C PRO A 75 -5.36 -3.75 -4.65
N LEU A 76 -4.85 -2.59 -5.09
CA LEU A 76 -3.70 -2.51 -6.01
C LEU A 76 -2.39 -2.82 -5.29
N VAL A 77 -2.21 -2.30 -4.08
CA VAL A 77 -1.06 -2.59 -3.21
C VAL A 77 -1.02 -4.07 -2.87
N ASN A 78 -2.15 -4.64 -2.45
CA ASN A 78 -2.24 -6.08 -2.18
C ASN A 78 -1.90 -6.92 -3.42
N ALA A 79 -2.39 -6.55 -4.60
CA ALA A 79 -2.06 -7.25 -5.84
C ALA A 79 -0.56 -7.17 -6.18
N ALA A 80 0.06 -6.01 -6.00
CA ALA A 80 1.50 -5.83 -6.18
C ALA A 80 2.31 -6.65 -5.16
N ASP A 81 1.89 -6.67 -3.89
CA ASP A 81 2.54 -7.46 -2.83
C ASP A 81 2.44 -8.96 -3.10
N TYR A 82 1.28 -9.44 -3.59
CA TYR A 82 1.14 -10.84 -4.02
C TYR A 82 2.04 -11.17 -5.21
N ALA A 83 2.13 -10.29 -6.22
CA ALA A 83 3.01 -10.50 -7.37
C ALA A 83 4.49 -10.51 -6.97
N LEU A 84 4.91 -9.63 -6.07
CA LEU A 84 6.27 -9.62 -5.53
C LEU A 84 6.56 -10.90 -4.73
N THR A 85 5.62 -11.34 -3.89
CA THR A 85 5.75 -12.57 -3.12
C THR A 85 5.89 -13.78 -4.04
N GLU A 86 5.04 -13.89 -5.06
CA GLU A 86 5.07 -14.95 -6.06
C GLU A 86 6.40 -14.95 -6.84
N ALA A 87 6.89 -13.77 -7.24
CA ALA A 87 8.17 -13.65 -7.93
C ALA A 87 9.34 -14.16 -7.06
N ILE A 88 9.34 -13.85 -5.76
CA ILE A 88 10.35 -14.33 -4.80
C ILE A 88 10.26 -15.85 -4.63
N VAL A 89 9.05 -16.41 -4.53
CA VAL A 89 8.85 -17.87 -4.44
C VAL A 89 9.35 -18.56 -5.70
N ALA A 90 8.97 -18.07 -6.88
CA ALA A 90 9.41 -18.61 -8.16
C ALA A 90 10.93 -18.52 -8.35
N ALA A 91 11.57 -17.42 -7.93
CA ALA A 91 13.02 -17.25 -7.99
C ALA A 91 13.79 -18.17 -7.04
N ARG A 92 13.15 -18.62 -5.95
CA ARG A 92 13.72 -19.67 -5.07
C ARG A 92 13.58 -21.06 -5.67
N ALA A 93 12.50 -21.30 -6.42
CA ALA A 93 12.19 -22.61 -6.99
C ALA A 93 12.87 -22.86 -8.34
N ARG A 94 13.18 -21.81 -9.11
CA ARG A 94 13.73 -21.91 -10.46
C ARG A 94 14.96 -21.01 -10.62
N PRO A 95 15.96 -21.41 -11.42
CA PRO A 95 17.09 -20.54 -11.72
C PRO A 95 16.63 -19.27 -12.47
N PRO A 96 17.48 -18.24 -12.53
CA PRO A 96 17.25 -17.09 -13.39
C PRO A 96 17.09 -17.51 -14.85
N TYR A 97 16.32 -16.76 -15.62
CA TYR A 97 16.15 -17.00 -17.05
C TYR A 97 17.49 -16.95 -17.80
N ASN A 98 17.68 -17.84 -18.77
CA ASN A 98 18.92 -17.94 -19.54
C ASN A 98 19.01 -16.87 -20.64
N SER A 99 17.87 -16.35 -21.11
CA SER A 99 17.78 -15.33 -22.17
C SER A 99 16.49 -14.53 -22.10
N ALA A 100 16.46 -13.39 -22.79
CA ALA A 100 15.24 -12.60 -22.97
C ALA A 100 14.13 -13.39 -23.71
N HIS A 101 14.48 -14.25 -24.67
CA HIS A 101 13.50 -15.07 -25.38
C HIS A 101 12.80 -16.07 -24.46
N GLU A 102 13.57 -16.75 -23.59
CA GLU A 102 13.01 -17.67 -22.59
C GLU A 102 12.11 -16.91 -21.60
N GLY A 103 12.59 -15.80 -21.04
CA GLY A 103 11.80 -15.00 -20.10
C GLY A 103 10.50 -14.48 -20.74
N PHE A 104 10.53 -14.06 -22.00
CA PHE A 104 9.33 -13.62 -22.73
C PHE A 104 8.38 -14.78 -23.04
N ALA A 105 8.91 -15.97 -23.37
CA ALA A 105 8.09 -17.15 -23.58
C ALA A 105 7.33 -17.55 -22.30
N ILE A 106 7.98 -17.46 -21.14
CA ILE A 106 7.34 -17.71 -19.83
C ILE A 106 6.24 -16.68 -19.55
N ILE A 107 6.49 -15.38 -19.79
CA ILE A 107 5.42 -14.37 -19.67
C ILE A 107 4.24 -14.72 -20.59
N HIS A 108 4.52 -15.17 -21.82
CA HIS A 108 3.46 -15.52 -22.77
C HIS A 108 2.65 -16.74 -22.32
N GLU A 109 3.29 -17.74 -21.71
CA GLU A 109 2.62 -18.90 -21.10
C GLU A 109 1.61 -18.45 -20.03
N GLU A 110 2.04 -17.67 -19.04
CA GLU A 110 1.15 -17.17 -17.98
C GLU A 110 0.02 -16.29 -18.54
N VAL A 111 0.29 -15.49 -19.59
CA VAL A 111 -0.74 -14.69 -20.27
C VAL A 111 -1.77 -15.57 -20.96
N ASP A 112 -1.37 -16.69 -21.58
CA ASP A 112 -2.29 -17.63 -22.20
C ASP A 112 -3.15 -18.37 -21.15
N GLU A 113 -2.59 -18.68 -19.98
CA GLU A 113 -3.34 -19.24 -18.84
C GLU A 113 -4.37 -18.23 -18.31
N LEU A 114 -3.97 -16.99 -18.04
CA LEU A 114 -4.90 -15.91 -17.65
C LEU A 114 -6.02 -15.74 -18.68
N LYS A 115 -5.65 -15.73 -19.96
CA LYS A 115 -6.58 -15.58 -21.09
C LYS A 115 -7.59 -16.73 -21.15
N ALA A 116 -7.22 -17.96 -20.81
CA ALA A 116 -8.16 -19.08 -20.71
C ALA A 116 -9.27 -18.80 -19.67
N HIS A 117 -8.90 -18.25 -18.51
CA HIS A 117 -9.89 -17.81 -17.51
C HIS A 117 -10.74 -16.62 -18.00
N VAL A 118 -10.12 -15.62 -18.62
CA VAL A 118 -10.82 -14.44 -19.13
C VAL A 118 -11.80 -14.80 -20.26
N TRP A 119 -11.48 -15.76 -21.12
CA TRP A 119 -12.35 -16.12 -22.25
C TRP A 119 -13.38 -17.19 -21.94
N THR A 120 -13.37 -17.74 -20.74
CA THR A 120 -14.46 -18.59 -20.24
C THR A 120 -15.76 -17.77 -20.13
N ASN A 121 -16.91 -18.43 -20.24
CA ASN A 121 -18.22 -17.80 -20.07
C ASN A 121 -18.27 -17.00 -18.75
N GLN A 122 -18.67 -15.73 -18.82
CA GLN A 122 -18.67 -14.79 -17.70
C GLN A 122 -19.38 -15.31 -16.45
N LYS A 123 -20.47 -16.10 -16.60
CA LYS A 123 -21.23 -16.66 -15.47
C LYS A 123 -20.58 -17.89 -14.83
N ARG A 124 -19.55 -18.44 -15.46
CA ARG A 124 -18.84 -19.66 -15.03
C ARG A 124 -17.37 -19.41 -14.72
N ARG A 125 -16.94 -18.14 -14.72
CA ARG A 125 -15.54 -17.80 -14.49
C ARG A 125 -15.18 -18.04 -13.03
N ASP A 126 -14.05 -18.71 -12.82
CA ASP A 126 -13.40 -18.75 -11.53
C ASP A 126 -12.59 -17.47 -11.35
N LEU A 127 -13.07 -16.58 -10.47
CA LEU A 127 -12.45 -15.27 -10.23
C LEU A 127 -11.16 -15.38 -9.42
N GLU A 128 -11.06 -16.36 -8.52
CA GLU A 128 -9.85 -16.56 -7.74
C GLU A 128 -8.75 -17.14 -8.63
N ALA A 129 -9.06 -18.13 -9.47
CA ALA A 129 -8.09 -18.65 -10.44
C ALA A 129 -7.65 -17.54 -11.41
N MET A 130 -8.57 -16.74 -11.96
CA MET A 130 -8.22 -15.60 -12.81
C MET A 130 -7.30 -14.59 -12.11
N LYS A 131 -7.53 -14.32 -10.82
CA LYS A 131 -6.67 -13.43 -10.02
C LYS A 131 -5.28 -14.04 -9.82
N THR A 132 -5.20 -15.34 -9.55
CA THR A 132 -3.95 -16.09 -9.40
C THR A 132 -3.11 -16.00 -10.67
N GLU A 133 -3.69 -16.28 -11.85
CA GLU A 133 -2.96 -16.15 -13.11
C GLU A 133 -2.52 -14.71 -13.40
N ALA A 134 -3.34 -13.70 -13.06
CA ALA A 134 -2.95 -12.30 -13.20
C ALA A 134 -1.76 -11.92 -12.29
N ILE A 135 -1.71 -12.47 -11.08
CA ILE A 135 -0.59 -12.32 -10.15
C ILE A 135 0.66 -13.00 -10.73
N GLN A 136 0.55 -14.19 -11.30
CA GLN A 136 1.67 -14.88 -11.94
C GLN A 136 2.21 -14.15 -13.17
N VAL A 137 1.34 -13.57 -14.02
CA VAL A 137 1.76 -12.69 -15.12
C VAL A 137 2.58 -11.51 -14.59
N ALA A 138 2.12 -10.86 -13.51
CA ALA A 138 2.86 -9.76 -12.91
C ALA A 138 4.20 -10.25 -12.29
N ALA A 139 4.19 -11.41 -11.63
CA ALA A 139 5.37 -11.99 -11.02
C ALA A 139 6.46 -12.36 -12.05
N THR A 140 6.07 -12.94 -13.18
CA THR A 140 6.99 -13.28 -14.27
C THR A 140 7.52 -12.03 -14.98
N ALA A 141 6.74 -10.96 -15.08
CA ALA A 141 7.23 -9.66 -15.56
C ALA A 141 8.27 -9.04 -14.59
N ILE A 142 8.04 -9.11 -13.27
CA ILE A 142 9.02 -8.68 -12.26
C ILE A 142 10.31 -9.49 -12.42
N ARG A 143 10.20 -10.82 -12.55
CA ARG A 143 11.36 -11.69 -12.79
C ARG A 143 12.07 -11.40 -14.10
N PHE A 144 11.36 -11.11 -15.17
CA PHE A 144 11.98 -10.75 -16.45
C PHE A 144 12.83 -9.49 -16.31
N ALA A 145 12.30 -8.46 -15.64
CA ALA A 145 13.05 -7.25 -15.36
C ALA A 145 14.31 -7.50 -14.50
N ALA A 146 14.21 -8.38 -13.50
CA ALA A 146 15.34 -8.70 -12.62
C ALA A 146 16.38 -9.63 -13.27
N ASP A 147 15.94 -10.68 -13.96
CA ASP A 147 16.78 -11.77 -14.45
C ASP A 147 17.32 -11.51 -15.85
N CYS A 148 16.56 -10.86 -16.74
CA CYS A 148 16.91 -10.69 -18.16
C CYS A 148 17.39 -9.29 -18.52
N CYS A 149 16.89 -8.22 -17.88
CA CYS A 149 17.21 -6.83 -18.26
C CYS A 149 18.59 -6.37 -17.74
N THR A 150 19.60 -7.22 -17.92
CA THR A 150 21.01 -6.95 -17.61
C THR A 150 21.84 -7.09 -18.89
N GLU A 151 23.02 -6.46 -18.93
CA GLU A 151 23.92 -6.55 -20.09
C GLU A 151 24.35 -8.00 -20.40
N GLU A 152 24.49 -8.86 -19.38
CA GLU A 152 24.94 -10.24 -19.55
C GLU A 152 23.90 -11.14 -20.22
N ARG A 153 22.61 -10.92 -19.96
CA ARG A 153 21.52 -11.85 -20.35
C ARG A 153 20.54 -11.27 -21.37
N GLY A 154 20.33 -9.95 -21.36
CA GLY A 154 19.34 -9.30 -22.23
C GLY A 154 19.80 -9.13 -23.67
N ARG A 155 21.11 -9.18 -23.93
CA ARG A 155 21.70 -9.06 -25.28
C ARG A 155 22.18 -10.38 -25.87
N ARG A 156 21.99 -11.50 -25.18
CA ARG A 156 22.27 -12.85 -25.69
C ARG A 156 21.11 -13.35 -26.53
#